data_AF-I2CPV2-F1
#
_entry.id   AF-I2CPV2-F1
#
_cell.length_a   1.000
_cell.length_b   1.000
_cell.length_c   1.000
_cell.angle_alpha   90.00
_cell.angle_beta   90.00
_cell.angle_gamma   90.00
#
_symmetry.space_group_name_H-M   'P 1'
#
loop_
_entity.id
_entity.type
_entity.pdbx_description
1 polymer ?
#
loop_
_entity_poly.entity_id
_entity_poly.type
_entity_poly.pdbx_seq_one_letter_code
_entity_poly.pdbx_strand_id
1 'polypeptide(L)'
;MLGGIMEGVVALLKARILQLLEPADSYGVTNRESNATRSQIFLLFRLLHLLAFYDVTFQKLGLTADASALGKSMRETRVECQRRFEGRLEAWGSQSLMSVPACPIDLSPAQVMGELGQSLAEIVAVHEASLVPPGALGYALDEVLTALIEPALRACRSGAEGLGPSDVALYMINNAAILSASLTSGSDPPSPAVTAWVEK
;
A
#
# COMPACT_ATOMS: atom_id res chain seq x y z
N MET A 1 10.53 24.43 -29.60
CA MET A 1 10.57 22.98 -29.92
C MET A 1 10.53 22.12 -28.67
N LEU A 2 11.41 22.34 -27.68
CA LEU A 2 11.41 21.60 -26.41
C LEU A 2 10.09 21.72 -25.61
N GLY A 3 9.47 22.91 -25.54
CA GLY A 3 8.21 23.10 -24.79
C GLY A 3 7.05 22.21 -25.26
N GLY A 4 6.85 22.06 -26.58
CA GLY A 4 5.77 21.22 -27.12
C GLY A 4 6.01 19.72 -26.95
N ILE A 5 7.27 19.27 -26.94
CA ILE A 5 7.62 17.87 -26.65
C ILE A 5 7.30 17.55 -25.19
N MET A 6 7.63 18.47 -24.28
CA MET A 6 7.40 18.31 -22.86
C MET A 6 5.90 18.30 -22.50
N GLU A 7 5.10 19.15 -23.14
CA GLU A 7 3.64 19.13 -22.99
C GLU A 7 3.02 17.81 -23.48
N GLY A 8 3.51 17.27 -24.60
CA GLY A 8 3.07 15.98 -25.12
C GLY A 8 3.36 14.82 -24.16
N VAL A 9 4.58 14.78 -23.60
CA VAL A 9 4.99 13.76 -22.61
C VAL A 9 4.16 13.85 -21.33
N VAL A 10 3.92 15.07 -20.86
CA VAL A 10 3.06 15.38 -19.72
C VAL A 10 1.63 14.87 -19.92
N ALA A 11 1.02 15.20 -21.07
CA ALA A 11 -0.32 14.78 -21.39
C ALA A 11 -0.43 13.26 -21.48
N LEU A 12 0.58 12.60 -22.02
CA LEU A 12 0.62 11.14 -22.16
C LEU A 12 0.78 10.44 -20.80
N LEU A 13 1.64 10.96 -19.92
CA LEU A 13 1.81 10.48 -18.55
C LEU A 13 0.51 10.64 -17.75
N LYS A 14 -0.10 11.83 -17.81
CA LYS A 14 -1.36 12.12 -17.13
C LYS A 14 -2.49 11.21 -17.63
N ALA A 15 -2.63 11.06 -18.95
CA ALA A 15 -3.62 10.17 -19.54
C ALA A 15 -3.38 8.70 -19.17
N ARG A 16 -2.13 8.24 -19.20
CA ARG A 16 -1.81 6.85 -18.87
C ARG A 16 -2.02 6.54 -17.40
N ILE A 17 -1.67 7.47 -16.52
CA ILE A 17 -1.92 7.35 -15.09
C ILE A 17 -3.42 7.38 -14.83
N LEU A 18 -4.19 8.28 -15.44
CA LEU A 18 -5.65 8.29 -15.31
C LEU A 18 -6.31 6.99 -15.82
N GLN A 19 -5.82 6.40 -16.91
CA GLN A 19 -6.27 5.09 -17.42
C GLN A 19 -5.94 3.94 -16.47
N LEU A 20 -4.74 3.92 -15.89
CA LEU A 20 -4.35 2.93 -14.88
C LEU A 20 -5.13 3.11 -13.57
N LEU A 21 -5.79 4.26 -13.40
CA LEU A 21 -6.56 4.65 -12.24
C LEU A 21 -8.07 4.65 -12.48
N GLU A 22 -8.58 4.14 -13.62
CA GLU A 22 -10.03 3.99 -13.79
C GLU A 22 -10.60 3.03 -12.74
N PRO A 23 -11.79 3.33 -12.18
CA PRO A 23 -12.42 2.44 -11.22
C PRO A 23 -12.72 1.10 -11.91
N ALA A 24 -12.25 -0.01 -11.33
CA ALA A 24 -12.89 -1.28 -11.59
C ALA A 24 -14.34 -1.14 -11.10
N ASP A 25 -15.27 -1.09 -12.04
CA ASP A 25 -16.68 -0.84 -11.79
C ASP A 25 -17.27 -1.81 -10.76
N SER A 26 -18.18 -1.24 -9.98
CA SER A 26 -19.02 -1.82 -8.93
C SER A 26 -19.70 -3.14 -9.31
N TYR A 27 -19.18 -4.30 -8.90
CA TYR A 27 -19.93 -5.56 -8.95
C TYR A 27 -19.50 -6.57 -7.88
N GLY A 28 -20.10 -6.43 -6.69
CA GLY A 28 -20.28 -7.54 -5.75
C GLY A 28 -19.01 -8.06 -5.09
N VAL A 29 -18.94 -7.89 -3.77
CA VAL A 29 -17.85 -8.34 -2.89
C VAL A 29 -17.57 -9.83 -3.10
N THR A 30 -16.55 -10.11 -3.92
CA THR A 30 -15.98 -11.44 -4.13
C THR A 30 -14.49 -11.37 -3.83
N ASN A 31 -13.88 -12.51 -3.50
CA ASN A 31 -12.44 -12.63 -3.18
C ASN A 31 -11.51 -12.06 -4.28
N ARG A 32 -12.01 -11.89 -5.51
CA ARG A 32 -11.31 -11.23 -6.63
C ARG A 32 -11.18 -9.71 -6.46
N GLU A 33 -12.17 -9.05 -5.86
CA GLU A 33 -12.16 -7.60 -5.65
C GLU A 33 -11.12 -7.20 -4.60
N SER A 34 -11.00 -7.94 -3.49
CA SER A 34 -9.99 -7.70 -2.46
C SER A 34 -8.56 -7.81 -3.03
N ASN A 35 -8.31 -8.78 -3.89
CA ASN A 35 -7.02 -8.93 -4.58
C ASN A 35 -6.76 -7.82 -5.61
N ALA A 36 -7.80 -7.35 -6.31
CA ALA A 36 -7.68 -6.22 -7.23
C ALA A 36 -7.38 -4.91 -6.47
N THR A 37 -8.08 -4.64 -5.37
CA THR A 37 -7.81 -3.49 -4.50
C THR A 37 -6.37 -3.53 -3.98
N ARG A 38 -5.91 -4.67 -3.49
CA ARG A 38 -4.53 -4.86 -2.99
C ARG A 38 -3.47 -4.63 -4.08
N SER A 39 -3.70 -5.17 -5.28
CA SER A 39 -2.80 -4.98 -6.43
C SER A 39 -2.72 -3.51 -6.86
N GLN A 40 -3.84 -2.79 -6.80
CA GLN A 40 -3.88 -1.35 -7.11
C GLN A 40 -3.16 -0.51 -6.05
N ILE A 41 -3.32 -0.84 -4.76
CA ILE A 41 -2.57 -0.19 -3.67
C ILE A 41 -1.07 -0.30 -3.93
N PHE A 42 -0.59 -1.49 -4.31
CA PHE A 42 0.82 -1.71 -4.59
C PHE A 42 1.32 -0.93 -5.81
N LEU A 43 0.55 -0.92 -6.91
CA LEU A 43 0.88 -0.14 -8.10
C LEU A 43 0.99 1.36 -7.77
N LEU A 44 0.01 1.87 -7.02
CA LEU A 44 -0.03 3.26 -6.55
C LEU A 44 1.15 3.60 -5.64
N PHE A 45 1.50 2.70 -4.71
CA PHE A 45 2.65 2.86 -3.82
C PHE A 45 3.96 3.02 -4.61
N ARG A 46 4.20 2.11 -5.58
CA ARG A 46 5.38 2.18 -6.46
C ARG A 46 5.40 3.45 -7.30
N LEU A 47 4.25 3.83 -7.85
CA LEU A 47 4.13 5.03 -8.67
C LEU A 47 4.37 6.29 -7.83
N LEU A 48 3.90 6.33 -6.59
CA LEU A 48 4.16 7.43 -5.66
C LEU A 48 5.64 7.58 -5.34
N HIS A 49 6.33 6.49 -5.06
CA HIS A 49 7.77 6.47 -4.86
C HIS A 49 8.51 7.02 -6.08
N LEU A 50 8.14 6.57 -7.28
CA LEU A 50 8.73 7.03 -8.52
C LEU A 50 8.48 8.52 -8.79
N LEU A 51 7.23 8.96 -8.64
CA LEU A 51 6.85 10.36 -8.82
C LEU A 51 7.53 11.26 -7.78
N ALA A 52 7.65 10.80 -6.53
CA ALA A 52 8.35 11.53 -5.49
C ALA A 52 9.84 11.72 -5.79
N PHE A 53 10.49 10.66 -6.27
CA PHE A 53 11.89 10.72 -6.68
C PHE A 53 12.11 11.72 -7.84
N TYR A 54 11.25 11.67 -8.86
CA TYR A 54 11.36 12.60 -9.99
C TYR A 54 11.00 14.04 -9.63
N ASP A 55 10.03 14.25 -8.74
CA ASP A 55 9.71 15.59 -8.23
C ASP A 55 10.95 16.23 -7.57
N VAL A 56 11.65 15.49 -6.69
CA VAL A 56 12.90 15.95 -6.08
C VAL A 56 13.99 16.19 -7.13
N THR A 57 14.12 15.29 -8.11
CA THR A 57 15.13 15.41 -9.17
C THR A 57 14.89 16.65 -10.04
N PHE A 58 13.65 16.90 -10.43
CA PHE A 58 13.28 18.07 -11.24
C PHE A 58 13.43 19.38 -10.48
N GLN A 59 13.10 19.41 -9.19
CA GLN A 59 13.38 20.57 -8.34
C GLN A 59 14.88 20.91 -8.31
N LYS A 60 15.76 19.90 -8.20
CA LYS A 60 17.23 20.10 -8.24
C LYS A 60 17.74 20.63 -9.59
N LEU A 61 17.03 20.35 -10.68
CA LEU A 61 17.33 20.84 -12.01
C LEU A 61 16.71 22.21 -12.31
N GLY A 62 16.03 22.85 -11.34
CA GLY A 62 15.33 24.12 -11.54
C GLY A 62 14.00 24.00 -12.29
N LEU A 63 13.52 22.78 -12.55
CA LEU A 63 12.23 22.49 -13.18
C LEU A 63 11.12 22.40 -12.13
N THR A 64 10.94 23.47 -11.36
CA THR A 64 9.91 23.54 -10.31
C THR A 64 8.51 23.66 -10.91
N ALA A 65 7.49 23.45 -10.07
CA ALA A 65 6.08 23.60 -10.47
C ALA A 65 5.74 25.02 -10.94
N ASP A 66 6.37 26.02 -10.34
CA ASP A 66 6.15 27.43 -10.70
C ASP A 66 6.97 27.86 -11.92
N ALA A 67 8.09 27.19 -12.19
CA ALA A 67 9.02 27.53 -13.26
C ALA A 67 8.79 26.75 -14.55
N SER A 68 8.06 25.64 -14.53
CA SER A 68 7.92 24.77 -15.71
C SER A 68 6.59 24.03 -15.78
N ALA A 69 6.04 23.91 -16.99
CA ALA A 69 4.84 23.11 -17.25
C ALA A 69 5.04 21.63 -16.90
N LEU A 70 6.25 21.09 -17.12
CA LEU A 70 6.61 19.74 -16.68
C LEU A 70 6.53 19.61 -15.16
N GLY A 71 7.22 20.48 -14.41
CA GLY A 71 7.23 20.45 -12.96
C GLY A 71 5.82 20.54 -12.38
N LYS A 72 4.98 21.41 -12.96
CA LYS A 72 3.58 21.56 -12.57
C LYS A 72 2.80 20.25 -12.78
N SER A 73 2.89 19.67 -13.97
CA SER A 73 2.17 18.43 -14.28
C SER A 73 2.65 17.24 -13.44
N MET A 74 3.96 17.14 -13.20
CA MET A 74 4.51 16.09 -12.34
C MET A 74 3.97 16.19 -10.93
N ARG A 75 3.92 17.41 -10.38
CA ARG A 75 3.36 17.68 -9.06
C ARG A 75 1.87 17.35 -9.00
N GLU A 76 1.08 17.80 -9.97
CA GLU A 76 -0.35 17.47 -10.06
C GLU A 76 -0.59 15.96 -10.13
N THR A 77 0.19 15.26 -10.97
CA THR A 77 0.11 13.81 -11.13
C THR A 77 0.40 13.09 -9.83
N ARG A 78 1.43 13.55 -9.12
CA ARG A 78 1.80 13.02 -7.81
C ARG A 78 0.68 13.20 -6.79
N VAL A 79 0.09 14.39 -6.71
CA VAL A 79 -1.02 14.70 -5.79
C VAL A 79 -2.23 13.80 -6.08
N GLU A 80 -2.59 13.63 -7.35
CA GLU A 80 -3.70 12.75 -7.71
C GLU A 80 -3.39 11.27 -7.40
N CYS A 81 -2.17 10.81 -7.66
CA CYS A 81 -1.74 9.46 -7.29
C CYS A 81 -1.83 9.23 -5.77
N GLN A 82 -1.47 10.25 -4.97
CA GLN A 82 -1.50 10.18 -3.50
C GLN A 82 -2.94 10.05 -3.00
N ARG A 83 -3.82 10.92 -3.50
CA ARG A 83 -5.25 10.90 -3.16
C ARG A 83 -5.90 9.55 -3.46
N ARG A 84 -5.53 8.91 -4.58
CA ARG A 84 -6.05 7.58 -4.94
C ARG A 84 -5.50 6.49 -4.04
N PHE A 85 -4.21 6.55 -3.71
CA PHE A 85 -3.59 5.59 -2.79
C PHE A 85 -4.29 5.60 -1.43
N GLU A 86 -4.49 6.78 -0.85
CA GLU A 86 -5.23 6.97 0.40
C GLU A 86 -6.65 6.40 0.30
N GLY A 87 -7.41 6.79 -0.73
CA GLY A 87 -8.77 6.27 -0.93
C GLY A 87 -8.82 4.74 -1.12
N ARG A 88 -7.78 4.12 -1.69
CA ARG A 88 -7.68 2.66 -1.81
C ARG A 88 -7.33 1.98 -0.48
N LEU A 89 -6.47 2.58 0.34
CA LEU A 89 -6.21 2.09 1.70
C LEU A 89 -7.47 2.14 2.56
N GLU A 90 -8.24 3.22 2.50
CA GLU A 90 -9.52 3.35 3.21
C GLU A 90 -10.54 2.31 2.73
N ALA A 91 -10.64 2.11 1.41
CA ALA A 91 -11.52 1.10 0.84
C ALA A 91 -11.11 -0.33 1.27
N TRP A 92 -9.81 -0.64 1.28
CA TRP A 92 -9.29 -1.91 1.80
C TRP A 92 -9.71 -2.15 3.25
N GLY A 93 -9.55 -1.14 4.11
CA GLY A 93 -9.91 -1.27 5.52
C GLY A 93 -11.41 -1.55 5.69
N SER A 94 -12.24 -0.85 4.94
CA SER A 94 -13.70 -1.04 4.95
C SER A 94 -14.12 -2.42 4.42
N GLN A 95 -13.54 -2.85 3.29
CA GLN A 95 -13.82 -4.15 2.67
C GLN A 95 -13.38 -5.32 3.54
N SER A 96 -12.21 -5.21 4.19
CA SER A 96 -11.66 -6.25 5.07
C SER A 96 -12.62 -6.56 6.22
N LEU A 97 -13.24 -5.53 6.81
CA LEU A 97 -14.21 -5.71 7.88
C LEU A 97 -15.54 -6.32 7.40
N MET A 98 -15.90 -6.12 6.13
CA MET A 98 -17.11 -6.73 5.56
C MET A 98 -16.89 -8.19 5.12
N SER A 99 -15.65 -8.59 4.87
CA SER A 99 -15.28 -9.96 4.48
C SER A 99 -14.60 -10.68 5.65
N VAL A 100 -15.38 -10.97 6.69
CA VAL A 100 -14.90 -11.67 7.89
C VAL A 100 -14.45 -13.10 7.52
N PRO A 101 -13.17 -13.46 7.71
CA PRO A 101 -12.70 -14.81 7.45
C PRO A 101 -13.22 -15.77 8.51
N ALA A 102 -13.67 -16.95 8.10
CA ALA A 102 -14.02 -18.01 9.04
C ALA A 102 -12.75 -18.52 9.74
N CYS A 103 -12.80 -18.63 11.08
CA CYS A 103 -11.71 -19.22 11.85
C CYS A 103 -11.56 -20.72 11.52
N PRO A 104 -10.37 -21.20 11.12
CA PRO A 104 -10.11 -22.62 10.94
C PRO A 104 -10.27 -23.42 12.24
N ILE A 105 -10.72 -24.67 12.14
CA ILE A 105 -10.92 -25.56 13.30
C ILE A 105 -9.60 -25.84 14.04
N ASP A 106 -8.49 -25.90 13.31
CA ASP A 106 -7.15 -26.10 13.86
C ASP A 106 -6.50 -24.81 14.38
N LEU A 107 -7.23 -23.69 14.35
CA LEU A 107 -6.76 -22.36 14.75
C LEU A 107 -5.54 -21.88 13.95
N SER A 108 -5.32 -22.45 12.76
CA SER A 108 -4.27 -21.99 11.84
C SER A 108 -4.52 -20.54 11.39
N PRO A 109 -3.49 -19.82 10.93
CA PRO A 109 -3.66 -18.47 10.41
C PRO A 109 -4.68 -18.44 9.27
N ALA A 110 -5.48 -17.38 9.19
CA ALA A 110 -6.36 -17.16 8.06
C ALA A 110 -5.54 -16.99 6.77
N GLN A 111 -6.01 -17.57 5.67
CA GLN A 111 -5.34 -17.47 4.37
C GLN A 111 -5.05 -16.01 3.96
N VAL A 112 -6.01 -15.11 4.25
CA VAL A 112 -5.86 -13.67 3.96
C VAL A 112 -4.63 -13.05 4.62
N MET A 113 -4.20 -13.55 5.78
CA MET A 113 -3.01 -13.05 6.47
C MET A 113 -1.72 -13.45 5.77
N GLY A 114 -1.64 -14.66 5.23
CA GLY A 114 -0.48 -15.10 4.45
C GLY A 114 -0.31 -14.27 3.17
N GLU A 115 -1.41 -14.05 2.46
CA GLU A 115 -1.41 -13.23 1.23
C GLU A 115 -1.12 -11.74 1.50
N LEU A 116 -1.67 -11.22 2.61
CA LEU A 116 -1.35 -9.88 3.08
C LEU A 116 0.14 -9.77 3.44
N GLY A 117 0.69 -10.75 4.16
CA GLY A 117 2.11 -10.81 4.52
C GLY A 117 3.04 -10.71 3.31
N GLN A 118 2.76 -11.46 2.24
CA GLN A 118 3.52 -11.37 0.99
C GLN A 118 3.45 -9.96 0.38
N SER A 119 2.26 -9.36 0.34
CA SER A 119 2.07 -8.02 -0.22
C SER A 119 2.78 -6.94 0.61
N LEU A 120 2.80 -7.08 1.93
CA LEU A 120 3.51 -6.17 2.83
C LEU A 120 5.03 -6.28 2.65
N ALA A 121 5.56 -7.48 2.48
CA ALA A 121 6.99 -7.67 2.20
C ALA A 121 7.41 -6.95 0.91
N GLU A 122 6.57 -6.98 -0.14
CA GLU A 122 6.83 -6.22 -1.36
C GLU A 122 6.79 -4.70 -1.13
N ILE A 123 5.84 -4.20 -0.34
CA ILE A 123 5.76 -2.77 0.03
C ILE A 123 7.03 -2.33 0.76
N VAL A 124 7.48 -3.13 1.73
CA VAL A 124 8.73 -2.86 2.47
C VAL A 124 9.91 -2.85 1.51
N ALA A 125 10.07 -3.85 0.65
CA ALA A 125 11.16 -3.93 -0.32
C ALA A 125 11.19 -2.72 -1.27
N VAL A 126 10.03 -2.26 -1.75
CA VAL A 126 9.93 -1.04 -2.58
C VAL A 126 10.32 0.20 -1.78
N HIS A 127 9.93 0.27 -0.50
CA HIS A 127 10.28 1.39 0.35
C HIS A 127 11.78 1.46 0.64
N GLU A 128 12.41 0.33 0.93
CA GLU A 128 13.84 0.25 1.21
C GLU A 128 14.71 0.50 -0.02
N ALA A 129 14.30 0.03 -1.19
CA ALA A 129 14.98 0.31 -2.45
C ALA A 129 14.76 1.75 -2.94
N SER A 130 13.90 2.52 -2.27
CA SER A 130 13.53 3.88 -2.67
C SER A 130 14.69 4.86 -2.48
N LEU A 131 14.97 5.64 -3.52
CA LEU A 131 15.92 6.76 -3.46
C LEU A 131 15.26 8.09 -3.05
N VAL A 132 14.02 8.03 -2.57
CA VAL A 132 13.25 9.20 -2.16
C VAL A 132 13.78 9.72 -0.82
N PRO A 133 14.12 11.01 -0.68
CA PRO A 133 14.56 11.57 0.59
C PRO A 133 13.51 11.40 1.71
N PRO A 134 13.93 11.27 2.98
CA PRO A 134 13.02 11.28 4.12
C PRO A 134 12.09 12.50 4.09
N GLY A 135 10.80 12.30 4.38
CA GLY A 135 9.79 13.37 4.38
C GLY A 135 9.37 13.87 3.00
N ALA A 136 9.99 13.38 1.91
CA ALA A 136 9.53 13.69 0.57
C ALA A 136 8.30 12.87 0.18
N LEU A 137 8.00 11.77 0.87
CA LEU A 137 6.71 11.05 0.81
C LEU A 137 5.73 11.72 1.77
N GLY A 138 4.45 11.81 1.39
CA GLY A 138 3.40 12.45 2.19
C GLY A 138 2.84 11.55 3.30
N TYR A 139 3.48 10.42 3.56
CA TYR A 139 3.10 9.40 4.52
C TYR A 139 4.34 8.70 5.05
N ALA A 140 4.22 8.09 6.22
CA ALA A 140 5.24 7.20 6.78
C ALA A 140 4.92 5.73 6.46
N LEU A 141 5.96 4.89 6.36
CA LEU A 141 5.76 3.46 6.06
C LEU A 141 4.93 2.77 7.14
N ASP A 142 5.10 3.14 8.41
CA ASP A 142 4.34 2.58 9.52
C ASP A 142 2.85 2.89 9.43
N GLU A 143 2.47 4.07 8.94
CA GLU A 143 1.06 4.42 8.66
C GLU A 143 0.45 3.48 7.62
N VAL A 144 1.18 3.19 6.54
CA VAL A 144 0.72 2.29 5.47
C VAL A 144 0.57 0.85 5.98
N LEU A 145 1.57 0.34 6.71
CA LEU A 145 1.53 -1.00 7.29
C LEU A 145 0.34 -1.13 8.26
N THR A 146 0.15 -0.14 9.13
CA THR A 146 -0.95 -0.11 10.11
C THR A 146 -2.31 -0.10 9.43
N ALA A 147 -2.49 0.76 8.42
CA ALA A 147 -3.74 0.85 7.64
C ALA A 147 -4.11 -0.46 6.92
N LEU A 148 -3.12 -1.28 6.56
CA LEU A 148 -3.35 -2.58 5.93
C LEU A 148 -3.59 -3.70 6.93
N ILE A 149 -2.84 -3.73 8.04
CA ILE A 149 -2.79 -4.85 8.99
C ILE A 149 -3.94 -4.81 10.00
N GLU A 150 -4.23 -3.64 10.57
CA GLU A 150 -5.26 -3.54 11.61
C GLU A 150 -6.65 -3.99 11.16
N PRO A 151 -7.15 -3.59 9.97
CA PRO A 151 -8.48 -4.02 9.53
C PRO A 151 -8.54 -5.54 9.33
N ALA A 152 -7.45 -6.16 8.85
CA ALA A 152 -7.37 -7.61 8.68
C ALA A 152 -7.36 -8.35 10.02
N LEU A 153 -6.62 -7.84 11.02
CA LEU A 153 -6.62 -8.40 12.37
C LEU A 153 -8.00 -8.25 13.04
N ARG A 154 -8.66 -7.10 12.87
CA ARG A 154 -10.02 -6.88 13.37
C ARG A 154 -11.03 -7.84 12.73
N ALA A 155 -10.94 -8.05 11.41
CA ALA A 155 -11.77 -9.02 10.70
C ALA A 155 -11.55 -10.44 11.23
N CYS A 156 -10.30 -10.86 11.42
CA CYS A 156 -9.98 -12.17 11.98
C CYS A 156 -10.55 -12.34 13.40
N ARG A 157 -10.39 -11.32 14.25
CA ARG A 157 -10.95 -11.35 15.62
C ARG A 157 -12.46 -11.53 15.60
N SER A 158 -13.16 -10.83 14.72
CA SER A 158 -14.62 -10.96 14.60
C SER A 158 -15.03 -12.36 14.13
N GLY A 159 -14.27 -12.96 13.21
CA GLY A 159 -14.47 -14.35 12.77
C GLY A 159 -14.24 -15.41 13.85
N ALA A 160 -13.66 -15.03 15.00
CA ALA A 160 -13.39 -15.90 16.14
C ALA A 160 -14.32 -15.65 17.35
N GLU A 161 -15.33 -14.79 17.24
CA GLU A 161 -16.20 -14.39 18.38
C GLU A 161 -16.94 -15.56 19.07
N GLY A 162 -17.08 -16.71 18.41
CA GLY A 162 -17.69 -17.92 18.98
C GLY A 162 -16.75 -18.86 19.73
N LEU A 163 -15.46 -18.58 19.77
CA LEU A 163 -14.45 -19.45 20.40
C LEU A 163 -14.20 -19.13 21.87
N GLY A 164 -13.59 -20.07 22.59
CA GLY A 164 -13.11 -19.83 23.94
C GLY A 164 -11.99 -18.77 23.97
N PRO A 165 -11.81 -18.01 25.06
CA PRO A 165 -10.80 -16.94 25.13
C PRO A 165 -9.37 -17.40 24.80
N SER A 166 -9.02 -18.63 25.17
CA SER A 166 -7.71 -19.23 24.88
C SER A 166 -7.53 -19.56 23.40
N ASP A 167 -8.59 -20.05 22.74
CA ASP A 167 -8.58 -20.38 21.32
C ASP A 167 -8.52 -19.10 20.47
N VAL A 168 -9.25 -18.05 20.86
CA VAL A 168 -9.15 -16.72 20.26
C VAL A 168 -7.73 -16.19 20.37
N ALA A 169 -7.11 -16.31 21.54
CA ALA A 169 -5.74 -15.85 21.74
C ALA A 169 -4.76 -16.61 20.84
N LEU A 170 -4.86 -17.95 20.79
CA LEU A 170 -3.99 -18.78 19.95
C LEU A 170 -4.15 -18.46 18.46
N TYR A 171 -5.39 -18.36 17.98
CA TYR A 171 -5.67 -17.98 16.60
C TYR A 171 -5.11 -16.60 16.25
N MET A 172 -5.28 -15.60 17.12
CA MET A 172 -4.73 -14.25 16.88
C MET A 172 -3.20 -14.23 16.91
N ILE A 173 -2.56 -15.01 17.80
CA ILE A 173 -1.11 -15.19 17.82
C ILE A 173 -0.62 -15.81 16.51
N ASN A 174 -1.29 -16.85 16.01
CA ASN A 174 -0.93 -17.50 14.75
C ASN A 174 -1.03 -16.52 13.57
N ASN A 175 -2.09 -15.71 13.50
CA ASN A 175 -2.24 -14.66 12.49
C ASN A 175 -1.17 -13.56 12.59
N ALA A 176 -0.80 -13.14 13.80
CA ALA A 176 0.28 -12.17 13.98
C ALA A 176 1.66 -12.75 13.61
N ALA A 177 1.90 -14.02 13.96
CA ALA A 177 3.16 -14.70 13.69
C ALA A 177 3.44 -14.84 12.19
N ILE A 178 2.44 -15.19 11.37
CA ILE A 178 2.64 -15.31 9.91
C ILE A 178 2.93 -13.94 9.25
N LEU A 179 2.33 -12.85 9.75
CA LEU A 179 2.61 -11.50 9.28
C LEU A 179 4.04 -11.08 9.64
N SER A 180 4.44 -11.29 10.90
CA SER A 180 5.80 -10.99 11.37
C SER A 180 6.85 -11.80 10.61
N ALA A 181 6.61 -13.11 10.39
CA ALA A 181 7.49 -13.95 9.59
C ALA A 181 7.63 -13.45 8.16
N SER A 182 6.52 -13.01 7.53
CA SER A 182 6.56 -12.48 6.17
C SER A 182 7.39 -11.19 6.08
N LEU A 183 7.18 -10.27 7.02
CA LEU A 183 7.89 -8.99 7.07
C LEU A 183 9.39 -9.13 7.37
N THR A 184 9.78 -10.12 8.16
CA THR A 184 11.18 -10.37 8.55
C THR A 184 11.93 -11.26 7.55
N SER A 185 11.24 -12.13 6.81
CA SER A 185 11.87 -13.05 5.85
C SER A 185 12.54 -12.38 4.64
N GLY A 186 12.16 -11.14 4.31
CA GLY A 186 12.66 -10.43 3.12
C GLY A 186 13.95 -9.64 3.32
N SER A 187 14.43 -9.47 4.55
CA SER A 187 15.60 -8.65 4.87
C SER A 187 16.42 -9.33 5.97
N ASP A 188 17.67 -9.68 5.66
CA ASP A 188 18.65 -10.13 6.67
C ASP A 188 19.88 -9.19 6.61
N PRO A 189 20.06 -8.29 7.61
CA PRO A 189 19.23 -8.11 8.81
C PRO A 189 17.84 -7.50 8.51
N PRO A 190 16.84 -7.69 9.40
CA PRO A 190 15.50 -7.16 9.21
C PRO A 190 15.50 -5.63 9.12
N SER A 191 14.65 -5.10 8.24
CA SER A 191 14.47 -3.66 8.05
C SER A 191 14.27 -2.94 9.40
N PRO A 192 15.03 -1.87 9.71
CA PRO A 192 14.82 -1.09 10.93
C PRO A 192 13.40 -0.54 11.05
N ALA A 193 12.76 -0.23 9.91
CA ALA A 193 11.38 0.24 9.88
C ALA A 193 10.39 -0.88 10.24
N VAL A 194 10.65 -2.11 9.81
CA VAL A 194 9.86 -3.29 10.19
C VAL A 194 10.09 -3.64 11.65
N THR A 195 11.32 -3.64 12.14
CA THR A 195 11.63 -3.90 13.56
C THR A 195 10.91 -2.89 14.46
N ALA A 196 10.99 -1.60 14.13
CA ALA A 196 10.30 -0.55 14.87
C ALA A 196 8.75 -0.67 14.82
N TRP A 197 8.20 -1.23 13.74
CA TRP A 197 6.77 -1.49 13.64
C TRP A 197 6.34 -2.71 14.47
N VAL A 198 7.13 -3.79 14.48
CA VAL A 198 6.85 -5.02 15.24
C VAL A 198 6.95 -4.81 16.76
N GLU A 199 7.79 -3.88 17.22
CA GLU A 199 7.99 -3.58 18.65
C GLU A 199 6.93 -2.63 19.26
N LYS A 200 6.04 -2.04 18.46
CA LYS A 200 4.92 -1.20 18.91
C LYS A 200 3.73 -2.05 19.37
#